data_AF-V9LKP2-F1
#
_entry.id   AF-V9LKP2-F1
#
_cell.length_a   1.000
_cell.length_b   1.000
_cell.length_c   1.000
_cell.angle_alpha   90.00
_cell.angle_beta   90.00
_cell.angle_gamma   90.00
#
_symmetry.space_group_name_H-M   'P 1'
#
loop_
_entity.id
_entity.type
_entity.pdbx_description
1 polymer ?
#
loop_
_entity_poly.entity_id
_entity_poly.type
_entity_poly.pdbx_seq_one_letter_code
_entity_poly.pdbx_strand_id
1 'polypeptide(L)'
;HLVSVPVIQKFDYVFAENGTVQYRDGMFIAKEAIQNCLGEELLQDLINFCLRYMALIKLPRKRGTFIEFRNGMLNISPVGRSCSLEERIEFSETDKKEKIRENFVAALQKEFAGKGL
;
A
#
# COMPACT_ATOMS: atom_id res chain seq x y z
N HIS A 1 -31.10 12.08 -6.45
CA HIS A 1 -29.92 12.64 -5.77
C HIS A 1 -28.77 11.65 -5.86
N LEU A 2 -27.68 12.09 -6.48
CA LEU A 2 -26.46 11.35 -6.78
C LEU A 2 -25.78 10.87 -5.50
N VAL A 3 -25.40 9.59 -5.45
CA VAL A 3 -24.30 9.13 -4.58
C VAL A 3 -23.28 8.43 -5.48
N SER A 4 -22.48 9.25 -6.14
CA SER A 4 -21.22 8.84 -6.77
C SER A 4 -20.13 8.89 -5.69
N VAL A 5 -19.61 7.73 -5.27
CA VAL A 5 -18.36 7.67 -4.50
C VAL A 5 -17.33 6.88 -5.31
N PRO A 6 -16.46 7.55 -6.09
CA PRO A 6 -15.43 6.90 -6.88
C PRO A 6 -14.08 6.97 -6.16
N VAL A 7 -13.70 6.00 -5.30
CA VAL A 7 -12.33 5.96 -4.73
C VAL A 7 -11.84 4.53 -4.44
N ILE A 8 -12.02 3.61 -5.40
CA ILE A 8 -11.16 2.41 -5.48
C ILE A 8 -9.94 2.67 -6.41
N GLN A 9 -9.91 3.80 -7.11
CA GLN A 9 -8.90 4.12 -8.13
C GLN A 9 -7.60 4.79 -7.62
N LYS A 10 -7.23 4.69 -6.33
CA LYS A 10 -5.99 5.30 -5.79
C LYS A 10 -5.23 4.41 -4.80
N PHE A 11 -5.24 3.10 -4.99
CA PHE A 11 -4.41 2.21 -4.19
C PHE A 11 -3.18 1.80 -5.00
N ASP A 12 -2.00 2.22 -4.57
CA ASP A 12 -0.76 1.85 -5.24
C ASP A 12 -0.33 0.42 -4.87
N TYR A 13 -0.68 -0.11 -3.68
CA TYR A 13 -0.74 -1.54 -3.37
C TYR A 13 -1.70 -1.80 -2.19
N VAL A 14 -2.47 -2.91 -2.23
CA VAL A 14 -3.37 -3.35 -1.16
C VAL A 14 -2.98 -4.79 -0.80
N PHE A 15 -2.45 -4.98 0.41
CA PHE A 15 -2.34 -6.29 1.04
C PHE A 15 -3.50 -6.40 2.03
N ALA A 16 -4.59 -7.00 1.57
CA ALA A 16 -5.75 -7.28 2.40
C ALA A 16 -6.27 -8.67 2.02
N GLU A 17 -5.77 -9.70 2.69
CA GLU A 17 -6.41 -11.01 2.66
C GLU A 17 -7.26 -11.19 3.92
N ASN A 18 -8.49 -11.64 3.70
CA ASN A 18 -9.43 -12.23 4.66
C ASN A 18 -10.35 -11.28 5.46
N GLY A 19 -11.24 -10.58 4.76
CA GLY A 19 -12.57 -10.27 5.34
C GLY A 19 -12.67 -9.05 6.26
N THR A 20 -11.80 -8.05 6.08
CA THR A 20 -11.69 -6.85 6.92
C THR A 20 -12.94 -5.94 6.94
N VAL A 21 -13.97 -6.26 6.16
CA VAL A 21 -15.32 -5.69 6.30
C VAL A 21 -16.34 -6.80 6.03
N GLN A 22 -17.00 -7.29 7.07
CA GLN A 22 -18.15 -8.18 6.94
C GLN A 22 -19.45 -7.38 7.09
N TYR A 23 -20.29 -7.43 6.06
CA TYR A 23 -21.69 -7.03 6.14
C TYR A 23 -22.54 -8.30 6.10
N ARG A 24 -23.42 -8.50 7.07
CA ARG A 24 -24.49 -9.51 7.03
C ARG A 24 -25.82 -8.79 7.24
N ASP A 25 -26.77 -9.00 6.34
CA ASP A 25 -28.12 -8.41 6.39
C ASP A 25 -28.14 -6.87 6.51
N GLY A 26 -27.17 -6.19 5.90
CA GLY A 26 -27.08 -4.72 5.90
C GLY A 26 -26.53 -4.12 7.20
N MET A 27 -26.16 -4.91 8.20
CA MET A 27 -25.49 -4.45 9.43
C MET A 27 -23.97 -4.64 9.37
N PHE A 28 -23.24 -3.64 9.86
CA PHE A 28 -21.78 -3.66 10.00
C PHE A 28 -21.36 -4.58 11.15
N ILE A 29 -20.53 -5.60 10.87
CA ILE A 29 -20.12 -6.60 11.87
C ILE A 29 -18.76 -6.27 12.49
N ALA A 30 -17.72 -6.04 11.70
CA ALA A 30 -16.40 -5.67 12.21
C ALA A 30 -15.52 -5.06 11.13
N LYS A 31 -14.63 -4.15 11.56
CA LYS A 31 -13.45 -3.70 10.81
C LYS A 31 -12.24 -4.17 11.59
N GLU A 32 -11.67 -5.31 11.21
CA GLU A 32 -10.45 -5.75 11.89
C GLU A 32 -9.29 -4.83 11.52
N ALA A 33 -8.61 -4.33 12.54
CA ALA A 33 -7.43 -3.52 12.31
C ALA A 33 -6.33 -4.42 11.71
N ILE A 34 -5.61 -3.96 10.69
CA ILE A 34 -4.52 -4.74 10.06
C ILE A 34 -3.48 -5.22 11.09
N GLN A 35 -3.23 -4.43 12.13
CA GLN A 35 -2.37 -4.81 13.27
C GLN A 35 -2.88 -6.04 14.04
N ASN A 36 -4.20 -6.24 14.13
CA ASN A 36 -4.80 -7.39 14.81
C ASN A 36 -4.74 -8.65 13.93
N CYS A 37 -4.73 -8.48 12.61
CA CYS A 37 -4.64 -9.57 11.65
C CYS A 37 -3.19 -10.08 11.49
N LEU A 38 -2.23 -9.17 11.34
CA LEU A 38 -0.83 -9.51 11.08
C LEU A 38 0.00 -9.70 12.36
N GLY A 39 -0.37 -9.05 13.45
CA GLY A 39 0.47 -8.92 14.63
C GLY A 39 1.61 -7.90 14.43
N GLU A 40 2.12 -7.38 15.54
CA GLU A 40 3.08 -6.27 15.55
C GLU A 40 4.45 -6.65 14.95
N GLU A 41 4.92 -7.88 15.18
CA GLU A 41 6.23 -8.36 14.69
C GLU A 41 6.27 -8.41 13.16
N LEU A 42 5.28 -9.07 12.54
CA LEU A 42 5.18 -9.16 11.08
C LEU A 42 4.94 -7.79 10.44
N LEU A 43 4.18 -6.93 11.11
CA LEU A 43 3.93 -5.56 10.66
C LEU A 43 5.21 -4.72 10.63
N GLN A 44 6.04 -4.80 11.67
CA GLN A 44 7.34 -4.11 11.68
C GLN A 44 8.28 -4.67 10.62
N ASP A 45 8.33 -6.00 10.42
CA ASP A 45 9.12 -6.61 9.35
C ASP A 45 8.71 -6.09 7.96
N LEU A 46 7.40 -6.05 7.68
CA LEU A 46 6.85 -5.53 6.44
C LEU A 46 7.23 -4.06 6.23
N ILE A 47 7.05 -3.22 7.26
CA ILE A 47 7.41 -1.79 7.20
C ILE A 47 8.91 -1.62 6.98
N ASN A 48 9.75 -2.34 7.72
CA ASN A 48 11.21 -2.28 7.61
C ASN A 48 11.70 -2.72 6.24
N PHE A 49 11.11 -3.78 5.67
CA PHE A 49 11.39 -4.18 4.30
C PHE A 49 11.03 -3.06 3.32
N CYS A 50 9.81 -2.52 3.41
CA CYS A 50 9.35 -1.48 2.49
C CYS A 50 10.23 -0.23 2.53
N LEU A 51 10.59 0.24 3.73
CA LEU A 51 11.45 1.41 3.91
C LEU A 51 12.85 1.18 3.33
N ARG A 52 13.47 0.03 3.61
CA ARG A 52 14.78 -0.34 3.06
C ARG A 52 14.75 -0.43 1.53
N TYR A 53 13.73 -1.09 0.98
CA TYR A 53 13.58 -1.24 -0.47
C TYR A 53 13.44 0.13 -1.14
N MET A 54 12.51 0.97 -0.68
CA MET A 54 12.28 2.31 -1.22
C MET A 54 13.48 3.25 -1.04
N ALA A 55 14.29 3.08 0.00
CA ALA A 55 15.51 3.87 0.19
C ALA A 55 16.49 3.70 -0.98
N LEU A 56 16.60 2.49 -1.55
CA LEU A 56 17.56 2.15 -2.59
C LEU A 56 17.11 2.54 -4.02
N ILE A 57 15.81 2.72 -4.25
CA ILE A 57 15.29 3.12 -5.57
C ILE A 57 15.70 4.56 -5.86
N LYS A 58 16.31 4.84 -7.02
CA LYS A 58 16.49 6.22 -7.49
C LYS A 58 15.25 6.65 -8.25
N LEU A 59 14.66 7.77 -7.86
CA LEU A 59 13.49 8.36 -8.49
C LEU A 59 13.81 9.80 -8.92
N PRO A 60 13.10 10.37 -9.91
CA PRO A 60 13.21 11.78 -10.25
C PRO A 60 13.00 12.67 -9.02
N ARG A 61 12.03 12.30 -8.18
CA ARG A 61 11.69 12.97 -6.92
C ARG A 61 11.41 11.93 -5.84
N LYS A 62 11.77 12.26 -4.60
CA LYS A 62 11.28 11.59 -3.38
C LYS A 62 10.70 12.64 -2.45
N ARG A 63 9.56 12.35 -1.84
CA ARG A 63 8.84 13.23 -0.93
C ARG A 63 8.68 12.54 0.42
N GLY A 64 7.52 12.59 1.04
CA GLY A 64 7.21 11.98 2.33
C GLY A 64 5.92 11.18 2.28
N THR A 65 5.54 10.59 3.42
CA THR A 65 4.39 9.68 3.52
C THR A 65 4.53 8.50 2.55
N PHE A 66 5.66 7.80 2.65
CA PHE A 66 5.97 6.60 1.87
C PHE A 66 5.14 5.39 2.29
N ILE A 67 4.79 5.33 3.58
CA ILE A 67 3.90 4.32 4.15
C ILE A 67 2.82 5.09 4.90
N GLU A 68 1.58 4.84 4.55
CA GLU A 68 0.42 5.36 5.27
C GLU A 68 -0.35 4.20 5.88
N PHE A 69 -0.43 4.21 7.21
CA PHE A 69 -1.24 3.27 7.96
C PHE A 69 -2.71 3.65 7.86
N ARG A 70 -3.55 2.71 7.45
CA ARG A 70 -5.00 2.82 7.48
C ARG A 70 -5.55 1.62 8.25
N ASN A 71 -6.74 1.77 8.83
CA ASN A 71 -7.31 0.74 9.70
C ASN A 71 -7.25 -0.67 9.11
N GLY A 72 -7.49 -0.88 7.81
CA GLY A 72 -7.48 -2.22 7.20
C GLY A 72 -6.35 -2.48 6.21
N MET A 73 -5.40 -1.56 6.02
CA MET A 73 -4.35 -1.71 5.02
C MET A 73 -3.18 -0.75 5.25
N LEU A 74 -2.01 -1.11 4.73
CA LEU A 74 -0.91 -0.19 4.50
C LEU A 74 -0.96 0.30 3.06
N ASN A 75 -0.91 1.61 2.85
CA ASN A 75 -0.68 2.18 1.52
C ASN A 75 0.79 2.55 1.39
N ILE A 76 1.47 1.96 0.41
CA ILE A 76 2.91 2.14 0.17
C ILE A 76 3.10 2.89 -1.15
N SER A 77 3.87 3.98 -1.13
CA SER A 77 4.11 4.85 -2.28
C SER A 77 5.61 5.18 -2.41
N PRO A 78 6.32 4.67 -3.44
CA PRO A 78 7.76 4.92 -3.62
C PRO A 78 8.14 6.40 -3.76
N VAL A 79 7.32 7.20 -4.46
CA VAL A 79 7.51 8.65 -4.59
C VAL A 79 7.15 9.41 -3.31
N GLY A 80 6.27 8.84 -2.49
CA GLY A 80 5.68 9.46 -1.30
C GLY A 80 4.38 10.19 -1.61
N ARG A 81 3.35 10.01 -0.77
CA ARG A 81 2.01 10.58 -1.00
C ARG A 81 1.94 12.10 -0.87
N SER A 82 2.94 12.74 -0.27
CA SER A 82 3.00 14.21 -0.17
C SER A 82 3.55 14.89 -1.44
N CYS A 83 3.73 14.16 -2.53
CA CYS A 83 4.13 14.74 -3.82
C CYS A 83 3.04 15.62 -4.44
N SER A 84 3.46 16.56 -5.29
CA SER A 84 2.54 17.34 -6.12
C SER A 84 1.90 16.47 -7.21
N LEU A 85 0.92 17.03 -7.95
CA LEU A 85 0.31 16.34 -9.08
C LEU A 85 1.33 16.13 -10.22
N GLU A 86 2.15 17.14 -10.49
CA GLU A 86 3.19 17.11 -11.52
C GLU A 86 4.23 16.03 -11.21
N GLU A 87 4.70 15.98 -9.95
CA GLU A 87 5.63 14.96 -9.47
C GLU A 87 5.04 13.55 -9.52
N ARG A 88 3.73 13.41 -9.27
CA ARG A 88 3.02 12.14 -9.43
C ARG A 88 2.97 11.68 -10.88
N ILE A 89 2.74 12.61 -11.81
CA ILE A 89 2.73 12.30 -13.25
C ILE A 89 4.13 11.87 -13.70
N GLU A 90 5.17 12.62 -13.33
CA GLU A 90 6.57 12.28 -13.61
C GLU A 90 6.96 10.90 -13.05
N PHE A 91 6.54 10.59 -11.82
CA PHE A 91 6.71 9.25 -11.25
C PHE A 91 5.95 8.19 -12.03
N SER A 92 4.70 8.44 -12.43
CA SER A 92 3.88 7.49 -13.19
C SER A 92 4.51 7.14 -14.54
N GLU A 93 5.10 8.11 -15.23
CA GLU A 93 5.83 7.89 -16.48
C GLU A 93 7.10 7.06 -16.26
N THR A 94 7.87 7.38 -15.23
CA THR A 94 9.08 6.63 -14.84
C THR A 94 8.71 5.19 -14.46
N ASP A 95 7.69 5.01 -13.63
CA ASP A 95 7.20 3.72 -13.18
C ASP A 95 6.71 2.83 -14.33
N LYS A 96 6.01 3.39 -15.32
CA LYS A 96 5.60 2.63 -16.52
C LYS A 96 6.81 2.10 -17.30
N LYS A 97 7.89 2.88 -17.39
CA LYS A 97 9.10 2.52 -18.12
C LYS A 97 9.96 1.51 -17.35
N GLU A 98 10.12 1.73 -16.05
CA GLU A 98 11.07 1.01 -15.20
C GLU A 98 10.41 -0.09 -14.35
N LYS A 99 9.08 -0.18 -14.36
CA LYS A 99 8.28 -1.17 -13.63
C LYS A 99 8.57 -1.17 -12.12
N ILE A 100 8.80 0.02 -11.55
CA ILE A 100 9.28 0.17 -10.16
C ILE A 100 8.33 -0.50 -9.16
N ARG A 101 7.04 -0.16 -9.25
CA ARG A 101 5.98 -0.70 -8.40
C ARG A 101 5.84 -2.22 -8.60
N GLU A 102 5.77 -2.71 -9.84
CA GLU A 102 5.67 -4.15 -10.17
C GLU A 102 6.84 -4.95 -9.56
N ASN A 103 8.07 -4.48 -9.75
CA ASN A 103 9.26 -5.11 -9.19
C ASN A 103 9.25 -5.09 -7.66
N PHE A 104 8.75 -4.00 -7.06
CA PHE A 104 8.64 -3.90 -5.60
C PHE A 104 7.64 -4.93 -5.05
N VAL A 105 6.48 -5.13 -5.69
CA VAL A 105 5.55 -6.19 -5.26
C VAL A 105 6.14 -7.58 -5.42
N ALA A 106 6.81 -7.86 -6.53
CA ALA A 106 7.46 -9.15 -6.72
C ALA A 106 8.50 -9.42 -5.61
N ALA A 107 9.26 -8.40 -5.21
CA ALA A 107 10.21 -8.51 -4.11
C ALA A 107 9.52 -8.72 -2.76
N LEU A 108 8.41 -8.01 -2.48
CA LEU A 108 7.59 -8.20 -1.28
C LEU A 108 7.02 -9.62 -1.20
N GLN A 109 6.37 -10.09 -2.25
CA GLN A 109 5.79 -11.43 -2.32
C GLN A 109 6.84 -12.51 -2.11
N LYS A 110 8.04 -12.32 -2.66
CA LYS A 110 9.15 -13.25 -2.45
C LYS A 110 9.66 -13.24 -1.01
N GLU A 111 9.84 -12.08 -0.41
CA GLU A 111 10.35 -11.93 0.97
C GLU A 111 9.40 -12.53 2.01
N PHE A 112 8.10 -12.34 1.81
CA PHE A 112 7.06 -12.74 2.77
C PHE A 112 6.32 -14.02 2.37
N ALA A 113 6.80 -14.75 1.35
CA ALA A 113 6.23 -16.03 0.94
C ALA A 113 6.15 -17.00 2.13
N GLY A 114 4.94 -17.51 2.41
CA GLY A 114 4.70 -18.44 3.51
C GLY A 114 4.54 -17.78 4.90
N LYS A 115 4.60 -16.44 5.00
CA LYS A 115 4.37 -15.68 6.24
C LYS A 115 2.93 -15.18 6.40
N GLY A 116 1.99 -15.63 5.56
CA GLY A 116 0.58 -15.23 5.61
C GLY A 116 0.29 -13.84 5.02
N LEU A 117 1.12 -13.38 4.07
CA LEU A 117 1.02 -12.13 3.32
C LEU A 117 1.09 -12.36 1.81
#